data_AF-A0A961CAC0-F1
#
_entry.id   AF-A0A961CAC0-F1
#
_cell.length_a   1.000
_cell.length_b   1.000
_cell.length_c   1.000
_cell.angle_alpha   90.00
_cell.angle_beta   90.00
_cell.angle_gamma   90.00
#
_symmetry.space_group_name_H-M   'P 1'
#
loop_
_entity.id
_entity.type
_entity.pdbx_description
1 polymer ?
#
loop_
_entity_poly.entity_id
_entity_poly.type
_entity_poly.pdbx_seq_one_letter_code
_entity_poly.pdbx_strand_id
1 'polypeptide(L)'
;MSDRATLYAAGLVEIVRAEGNVNEVQDELFRFAKVVEGNDELRQALADPHLPAERRQQIAEDLLGGKASATTVGFISMVVATGR
;
A
#
# COMPACT_ATOMS: atom_id res chain seq x y z
N MET A 1 -0.55 12.37 13.12
CA MET A 1 0.41 11.87 12.10
C MET A 1 -0.26 11.18 10.90
N SER A 2 -1.57 10.87 10.96
CA SER A 2 -2.34 10.19 9.89
C SER A 2 -2.80 11.04 8.69
N ASP A 3 -2.43 12.33 8.63
CA ASP A 3 -3.04 13.29 7.70
C ASP A 3 -2.59 13.08 6.25
N ARG A 4 -1.32 12.71 6.02
CA ARG A 4 -0.78 12.52 4.66
C ARG A 4 -1.14 11.18 4.03
N ALA A 5 -1.16 10.09 4.80
CA ALA A 5 -1.64 8.80 4.31
C ALA A 5 -3.10 8.90 3.82
N THR A 6 -3.92 9.68 4.53
CA THR A 6 -5.30 9.98 4.15
C THR A 6 -5.38 10.82 2.88
N LEU A 7 -4.51 11.83 2.71
CA LEU A 7 -4.42 12.64 1.49
C LEU A 7 -3.97 11.83 0.26
N TYR A 8 -3.03 10.90 0.43
CA TYR A 8 -2.60 10.00 -0.65
C TYR A 8 -3.70 9.00 -1.03
N ALA A 9 -4.39 8.43 -0.04
CA ALA A 9 -5.54 7.57 -0.28
C ALA A 9 -6.67 8.31 -1.03
N ALA A 10 -6.96 9.57 -0.66
CA ALA A 10 -7.95 10.39 -1.35
C ALA A 10 -7.55 10.71 -2.79
N GLY A 11 -6.28 11.03 -3.05
CA GLY A 11 -5.78 11.28 -4.41
C GLY A 11 -5.87 10.06 -5.32
N LEU A 12 -5.60 8.86 -4.79
CA LEU A 12 -5.74 7.61 -5.54
C LEU A 12 -7.20 7.30 -5.88
N VAL A 13 -8.12 7.48 -4.93
CA VAL A 13 -9.55 7.23 -5.17
C VAL A 13 -10.04 8.06 -6.37
N GLU A 14 -9.55 9.28 -6.54
CA GLU A 14 -9.90 10.11 -7.70
C GLU A 14 -9.27 9.61 -9.02
N ILE A 15 -8.02 9.13 -9.00
CA ILE A 15 -7.36 8.54 -10.17
C ILE A 15 -8.07 7.25 -10.59
N VAL A 16 -8.36 6.37 -9.63
CA VAL A 16 -9.00 5.08 -9.90
C VAL A 16 -10.47 5.26 -10.29
N ARG A 17 -11.15 6.30 -9.77
CA ARG A 17 -12.49 6.70 -10.21
C ARG A 17 -12.50 7.12 -11.67
N ALA A 18 -11.45 7.77 -12.16
CA ALA A 18 -11.32 8.13 -13.57
C ALA A 18 -11.12 6.90 -14.48
N GLU A 19 -10.48 5.84 -13.97
CA GLU A 19 -10.25 4.58 -14.72
C GLU A 19 -11.39 3.56 -14.59
N GLY A 20 -12.42 3.83 -13.77
CA GLY A 20 -13.58 2.95 -13.60
C GLY A 20 -13.32 1.69 -12.78
N ASN A 21 -12.13 1.56 -12.17
CA ASN A 21 -11.68 0.32 -11.51
C ASN A 21 -11.63 0.40 -9.98
N VAL A 22 -12.47 1.26 -9.39
CA VAL A 22 -12.45 1.60 -7.95
C VAL A 22 -12.69 0.38 -7.07
N ASN A 23 -13.62 -0.48 -7.46
CA ASN A 23 -13.99 -1.64 -6.66
C ASN A 23 -12.85 -2.66 -6.58
N GLU A 24 -12.16 -2.93 -7.69
CA GLU A 24 -11.02 -3.86 -7.72
C GLU A 24 -9.88 -3.35 -6.83
N VAL A 25 -9.50 -2.07 -6.99
CA VAL A 25 -8.45 -1.47 -6.16
C VAL A 25 -8.85 -1.44 -4.69
N GLN A 26 -10.10 -1.11 -4.37
CA GLN A 26 -10.59 -1.12 -2.99
C GLN A 26 -10.49 -2.51 -2.36
N ASP A 27 -10.87 -3.56 -3.09
CA ASP A 27 -10.78 -4.95 -2.63
C ASP A 27 -9.32 -5.42 -2.47
N GLU A 28 -8.42 -4.98 -3.34
CA GLU A 28 -6.98 -5.23 -3.24
C GLU A 28 -6.37 -4.54 -2.02
N LEU A 29 -6.68 -3.26 -1.80
CA LEU A 29 -6.23 -2.50 -0.63
C LEU A 29 -6.73 -3.12 0.68
N PHE A 30 -8.00 -3.55 0.70
CA PHE A 30 -8.57 -4.20 1.87
C PHE A 30 -7.90 -5.55 2.16
N ARG A 31 -7.65 -6.37 1.13
CA ARG A 31 -6.90 -7.63 1.27
C ARG A 31 -5.48 -7.39 1.77
N PHE A 32 -4.79 -6.37 1.26
CA PHE A 32 -3.46 -6.00 1.72
C PHE A 32 -3.46 -5.60 3.20
N ALA A 33 -4.37 -4.71 3.60
CA ALA A 33 -4.52 -4.30 4.99
C ALA A 33 -4.77 -5.50 5.92
N LYS A 34 -5.61 -6.45 5.49
CA LYS A 34 -5.85 -7.69 6.23
C LYS A 34 -4.62 -8.59 6.40
N VAL A 35 -3.79 -8.70 5.36
CA VAL A 35 -2.54 -9.46 5.43
C VAL A 35 -1.56 -8.82 6.41
N VAL A 36 -1.43 -7.50 6.37
CA VAL A 36 -0.56 -6.74 7.29
C VAL A 36 -1.11 -6.77 8.73
N GLU A 37 -2.43 -6.71 8.92
CA GLU A 37 -3.05 -6.88 10.24
C GLU A 37 -2.79 -8.28 10.80
N GLY A 38 -2.85 -9.31 9.97
CA GLY A 38 -2.67 -10.71 10.39
C GLY A 38 -1.22 -11.13 10.66
N ASN A 39 -0.24 -10.28 10.38
CA ASN A 39 1.17 -10.60 10.54
C ASN A 39 1.93 -9.46 11.24
N ASP A 40 2.23 -9.67 12.53
CA ASP A 40 2.91 -8.70 13.38
C ASP A 40 4.34 -8.37 12.91
N GLU A 41 5.08 -9.35 12.37
CA GLU A 41 6.43 -9.13 11.82
C GLU A 41 6.38 -8.22 10.60
N LEU A 42 5.40 -8.43 9.71
CA LEU A 42 5.17 -7.57 8.54
C LEU A 42 4.84 -6.14 8.95
N ARG A 43 3.97 -5.99 9.95
CA ARG A 43 3.61 -4.67 10.48
C ARG A 43 4.84 -3.97 11.06
N GLN A 44 5.67 -4.68 11.82
CA GLN A 44 6.90 -4.14 12.37
C GLN A 44 7.91 -3.76 11.29
N ALA A 45 8.12 -4.61 10.28
CA ALA A 45 9.03 -4.31 9.17
C ALA A 45 8.58 -3.09 8.35
N LEU A 46 7.28 -2.95 8.10
CA LEU A 46 6.72 -1.79 7.39
C LEU A 46 6.74 -0.50 8.23
N ALA A 47 6.67 -0.62 9.56
CA ALA A 47 6.72 0.51 10.48
C ALA A 47 8.13 0.84 10.98
N ASP A 48 9.15 0.02 10.65
CA ASP A 48 10.52 0.24 11.11
C ASP A 48 11.16 1.41 10.34
N PRO A 49 11.48 2.54 11.02
CA PRO A 49 12.10 3.69 10.39
C PRO A 49 13.57 3.43 10.01
N HIS A 50 14.22 2.40 10.55
CA HIS A 50 15.60 2.03 10.23
C HIS A 50 15.70 1.15 8.99
N LEU A 51 14.57 0.57 8.55
CA LEU A 51 14.55 -0.20 7.32
C LEU A 51 14.60 0.76 6.12
N PRO A 52 15.47 0.54 5.11
CA PRO A 52 15.50 1.38 3.92
C PRO A 52 14.15 1.39 3.21
N ALA A 53 13.78 2.53 2.61
CA ALA A 53 12.52 2.66 1.90
C ALA A 53 12.39 1.63 0.77
N GLU A 54 13.50 1.36 0.07
CA GLU A 54 13.58 0.36 -1.01
C GLU A 54 13.28 -1.06 -0.50
N ARG A 55 13.70 -1.38 0.72
CA ARG A 55 13.40 -2.68 1.35
C ARG A 55 11.93 -2.80 1.71
N ARG A 56 11.34 -1.74 2.27
CA ARG A 56 9.90 -1.72 2.57
C ARG A 56 9.05 -1.80 1.29
N GLN A 57 9.47 -1.11 0.22
CA GLN A 57 8.85 -1.19 -1.11
C GLN A 57 8.88 -2.61 -1.65
N GLN A 58 10.03 -3.27 -1.61
CA GLN A 58 10.18 -4.62 -2.13
C GLN A 58 9.30 -5.62 -1.37
N ILE A 59 9.19 -5.48 -0.05
CA ILE A 59 8.24 -6.28 0.76
C ILE A 59 6.80 -6.07 0.29
N ALA A 60 6.40 -4.82 0.04
CA ALA A 60 5.05 -4.53 -0.44
C ALA A 60 4.80 -5.07 -1.86
N GLU A 61 5.78 -4.94 -2.75
CA GLU A 61 5.74 -5.47 -4.11
C GLU A 61 5.68 -7.00 -4.12
N ASP A 62 6.44 -7.69 -3.26
CA ASP A 62 6.41 -9.15 -3.14
C ASP A 62 5.06 -9.67 -2.60
N LEU A 63 4.42 -8.91 -1.70
CA LEU A 63 3.10 -9.28 -1.16
C LEU A 63 1.96 -9.08 -2.16
N LEU A 64 2.07 -8.04 -2.99
CA LEU A 64 1.05 -7.65 -3.97
C LEU A 64 1.30 -8.27 -5.36
N GLY A 65 2.55 -8.65 -5.64
CA GLY A 65 3.00 -9.27 -6.87
C GLY A 65 2.24 -10.58 -7.13
N GLY A 66 1.28 -10.52 -8.05
CA GLY A 66 0.42 -11.64 -8.41
C GLY A 66 -0.95 -11.67 -7.71
N LYS A 67 -1.28 -10.68 -6.88
CA LYS A 67 -2.60 -10.57 -6.21
C LYS A 67 -3.31 -9.24 -6.43
N ALA A 68 -2.58 -8.23 -6.93
CA ALA A 68 -3.11 -6.89 -7.18
C ALA A 68 -2.68 -6.35 -8.54
N SER A 69 -3.45 -5.40 -9.06
CA SER A 69 -3.14 -4.65 -10.27
C SER A 69 -1.83 -3.85 -10.14
N ALA A 70 -1.16 -3.59 -11.27
CA ALA A 70 0.07 -2.80 -11.30
C ALA A 70 -0.13 -1.38 -10.70
N THR A 71 -1.31 -0.80 -10.88
CA THR A 71 -1.71 0.49 -10.30
C THR A 71 -1.71 0.43 -8.76
N THR A 72 -2.30 -0.61 -8.17
CA THR A 72 -2.33 -0.80 -6.71
C THR A 72 -0.94 -1.07 -6.15
N VAL A 73 -0.14 -1.91 -6.82
CA VAL A 73 1.25 -2.21 -6.43
C VAL A 73 2.09 -0.95 -6.36
N GLY A 74 2.08 -0.13 -7.42
CA GLY A 74 2.85 1.12 -7.47
C GLY A 74 2.44 2.11 -6.39
N PHE A 75 1.15 2.20 -6.09
CA PHE A 75 0.65 3.07 -5.01
C PHE A 75 1.12 2.61 -3.62
N ILE A 76 0.95 1.32 -3.29
CA ILE A 76 1.37 0.83 -1.97
C ILE A 76 2.88 1.00 -1.82
N SER A 77 3.67 0.70 -2.85
CA SER A 77 5.12 0.92 -2.86
C SER A 77 5.46 2.39 -2.55
N MET A 78 4.76 3.35 -3.17
CA MET A 78 4.94 4.78 -2.89
C MET A 78 4.56 5.16 -1.44
N VAL A 79 3.42 4.68 -0.93
CA VAL A 79 2.96 4.96 0.44
C VAL A 79 3.93 4.41 1.48
N VAL A 80 4.41 3.18 1.27
CA VAL A 80 5.34 2.48 2.15
C VAL A 80 6.74 3.12 2.15
N ALA A 81 7.17 3.70 1.03
CA ALA A 81 8.39 4.51 0.98
C ALA A 81 8.25 5.85 1.71
N THR A 82 7.06 6.45 1.66
CA THR A 82 6.77 7.75 2.28
C THR A 82 6.46 7.62 3.79
N GLY A 83 6.08 6.42 4.25
CA GLY A 83 5.77 6.10 5.64
C GLY A 83 6.93 6.44 6.59
N ARG A 84 6.65 7.33 7.55
CA ARG A 84 7.48 7.63 8.72
C ARG A 84 6.67 7.41 9.99
#